data_AF-K0VM47-F1
#
_entry.id   AF-K0VM47-F1
#
_cell.length_a   1.000
_cell.length_b   1.000
_cell.length_c   1.000
_cell.angle_alpha   90.00
_cell.angle_beta   90.00
_cell.angle_gamma   90.00
#
_symmetry.space_group_name_H-M   'P 1'
#
loop_
_entity.id
_entity.type
_entity.pdbx_description
1 polymer ?
#
loop_
_entity_poly.entity_id
_entity_poly.type
_entity_poly.pdbx_seq_one_letter_code
_entity_poly.pdbx_strand_id
1 'polypeptide(L)'
;MQLTLDSNVEMSWRVFAGEHGDLYWGLIRFRCHVDGLSLDDETLATQFRLHLHRGIGYLVGDPRVTDVAGLAGLALAGEPAA
;
A
#
# COMPACT_ATOMS: atom_id res chain seq x y z
N MET A 1 -3.09 3.28 15.81
CA MET A 1 -4.09 3.97 14.97
C MET A 1 -4.96 2.89 14.35
N GLN A 2 -6.25 2.83 14.70
CA GLN A 2 -7.18 1.86 14.12
C GLN A 2 -7.74 2.46 12.82
N LEU A 3 -7.56 1.79 11.69
CA LEU A 3 -8.17 2.17 10.42
C LEU A 3 -9.51 1.44 10.26
N THR A 4 -10.60 2.19 10.09
CA THR A 4 -11.89 1.65 9.66
C THR A 4 -11.93 1.67 8.14
N LEU A 5 -11.98 0.49 7.51
CA LEU A 5 -12.06 0.33 6.06
C LEU A 5 -13.46 -0.18 5.70
N ASP A 6 -14.40 0.73 5.48
CA ASP A 6 -15.81 0.41 5.21
C ASP A 6 -16.07 0.05 3.73
N SER A 7 -15.06 -0.45 3.02
CA SER A 7 -15.25 -0.88 1.63
C SER A 7 -16.02 -2.19 1.58
N ASN A 8 -17.11 -2.21 0.82
CA ASN A 8 -17.86 -3.43 0.50
C ASN A 8 -17.19 -4.27 -0.60
N VAL A 9 -16.03 -3.84 -1.11
CA VAL A 9 -15.31 -4.53 -2.17
C VAL A 9 -14.34 -5.52 -1.53
N GLU A 10 -14.69 -6.80 -1.56
CA GLU A 10 -13.76 -7.88 -1.28
C GLU A 10 -12.86 -8.13 -2.50
N MET A 11 -11.56 -8.19 -2.28
CA MET A 11 -10.56 -8.44 -3.32
C MET A 11 -9.58 -9.50 -2.83
N SER A 12 -9.32 -10.52 -3.64
CA SER A 12 -8.31 -11.52 -3.30
C SER A 12 -6.90 -10.92 -3.38
N TRP A 13 -5.97 -11.45 -2.58
CA TRP A 13 -4.57 -11.01 -2.62
C TRP A 13 -3.97 -11.09 -4.03
N ARG A 14 -4.32 -12.14 -4.79
CA ARG A 14 -3.87 -12.31 -6.18
C ARG A 14 -4.35 -11.16 -7.09
N VAL A 15 -5.60 -10.72 -6.94
CA VAL A 15 -6.14 -9.60 -7.74
C VAL A 15 -5.50 -8.29 -7.32
N PHE A 16 -5.30 -8.07 -6.01
CA PHE A 16 -4.68 -6.86 -5.50
C PHE A 16 -3.20 -6.73 -5.91
N ALA A 17 -2.40 -7.76 -5.62
CA ALA A 17 -0.96 -7.69 -5.70
C ALA A 17 -0.38 -8.09 -7.06
N GLY A 18 -1.16 -8.75 -7.90
CA GLY A 18 -0.72 -9.25 -9.20
C GLY A 18 0.49 -10.19 -9.08
N GLU A 19 1.44 -10.05 -10.00
CA GLU A 19 2.65 -10.88 -10.06
C GLU A 19 3.66 -10.59 -8.95
N HIS A 20 3.51 -9.45 -8.25
CA HIS A 20 4.43 -9.03 -7.20
C HIS A 20 3.95 -9.42 -5.78
N GLY A 21 2.93 -10.27 -5.67
CA GLY A 21 2.36 -10.70 -4.38
C GLY A 21 3.39 -11.21 -3.38
N ASP A 22 4.28 -12.11 -3.81
CA ASP A 22 5.30 -12.67 -2.92
C ASP A 22 6.33 -11.63 -2.50
N LEU A 23 6.68 -10.70 -3.40
CA LEU A 23 7.60 -9.60 -3.11
C LEU A 23 7.00 -8.66 -2.06
N TYR A 24 5.76 -8.21 -2.25
CA TYR A 24 5.08 -7.33 -1.31
C TYR A 24 4.91 -8.01 0.05
N TRP A 25 4.56 -9.29 0.08
CA TRP A 25 4.43 -10.04 1.32
C TRP A 25 5.78 -10.17 2.04
N GLY A 26 6.86 -10.46 1.30
CA GLY A 26 8.21 -10.49 1.83
C GLY A 26 8.65 -9.16 2.45
N LEU A 27 8.34 -8.04 1.79
CA LEU A 27 8.65 -6.70 2.30
C LEU A 27 7.91 -6.38 3.60
N ILE A 28 6.62 -6.75 3.72
CA ILE A 28 5.88 -6.57 4.97
C ILE A 28 6.47 -7.42 6.10
N ARG A 29 6.80 -8.69 5.83
CA ARG A 29 7.45 -9.56 6.83
C ARG A 29 8.80 -9.01 7.28
N PHE A 30 9.62 -8.57 6.33
CA PHE A 30 10.92 -7.97 6.63
C PHE A 30 10.75 -6.70 7.49
N ARG A 31 9.80 -5.83 7.15
CA ARG A 31 9.52 -4.62 7.93
C ARG A 31 9.10 -4.96 9.37
N CYS A 32 8.17 -5.91 9.54
CA CYS A 32 7.77 -6.37 10.87
C CYS A 32 8.95 -6.93 11.67
N HIS A 33 9.81 -7.73 11.04
CA HIS A 33 10.99 -8.29 11.68
C HIS A 33 11.96 -7.19 12.17
N VAL A 34 12.25 -6.19 11.32
CA VAL A 34 13.09 -5.05 11.68
C VAL A 34 12.49 -4.25 12.84
N ASP A 35 11.17 -4.17 12.92
CA ASP A 35 10.43 -3.44 13.95
C ASP A 35 10.17 -4.26 15.23
N GLY A 36 10.62 -5.52 15.29
CA GLY A 36 10.37 -6.41 16.41
C GLY A 36 8.90 -6.81 16.59
N LEU A 37 8.10 -6.74 15.51
CA LEU A 37 6.70 -7.15 15.51
C LEU A 37 6.57 -8.65 15.24
N SER A 38 5.44 -9.22 15.68
CA SER A 38 5.09 -10.60 15.37
C SER A 38 4.90 -10.81 13.85
N LEU A 39 5.16 -12.03 13.38
CA LEU A 39 5.03 -12.43 11.98
C LEU A 39 3.81 -13.33 11.74
N ASP A 40 2.83 -13.30 12.63
CA ASP A 40 1.51 -13.89 12.41
C ASP A 40 0.69 -13.09 11.38
N ASP A 41 -0.29 -13.77 10.77
CA ASP A 41 -1.06 -13.22 9.67
C ASP A 41 -1.88 -11.98 10.06
N GLU A 42 -2.34 -11.89 11.31
CA GLU A 42 -3.11 -10.74 11.80
C GLU A 42 -2.24 -9.48 11.86
N THR A 43 -1.04 -9.61 12.42
CA THR A 43 -0.05 -8.52 12.50
C THR A 43 0.38 -8.09 11.11
N LEU A 44 0.70 -9.04 10.22
CA LEU A 44 1.11 -8.74 8.84
C LEU A 44 -0.01 -8.05 8.06
N ALA A 45 -1.26 -8.53 8.16
CA ALA A 45 -2.39 -7.91 7.50
C ALA A 45 -2.66 -6.48 8.01
N THR A 46 -2.47 -6.24 9.31
CA THR A 46 -2.58 -4.90 9.91
C THR A 46 -1.50 -3.97 9.39
N GLN A 47 -0.24 -4.42 9.36
CA GLN A 47 0.88 -3.62 8.87
C GLN A 47 0.75 -3.33 7.37
N PHE A 48 0.33 -4.32 6.57
CA PHE A 48 0.03 -4.13 5.16
C PHE A 48 -0.99 -3.00 4.94
N ARG A 49 -2.11 -2.99 5.68
CA ARG A 49 -3.13 -1.93 5.58
C ARG A 49 -2.60 -0.55 5.96
N LEU A 50 -1.78 -0.46 7.01
CA LEU A 50 -1.14 0.80 7.42
C LEU A 50 -0.19 1.34 6.33
N HIS A 51 0.61 0.46 5.72
CA HIS A 51 1.50 0.82 4.63
C HIS A 51 0.73 1.26 3.38
N LEU A 52 -0.34 0.52 3.01
CA LEU A 52 -1.20 0.88 1.89
C LEU A 52 -1.85 2.25 2.09
N HIS A 53 -2.45 2.49 3.26
CA HIS A 53 -3.06 3.77 3.59
C HIS A 53 -2.04 4.92 3.54
N ARG A 54 -0.82 4.72 4.07
CA ARG A 54 0.26 5.71 3.99
C ARG A 54 0.65 6.01 2.54
N GLY A 55 0.79 4.98 1.70
CA GLY A 55 1.11 5.13 0.28
C GLY A 55 0.06 5.93 -0.48
N ILE A 56 -1.23 5.65 -0.24
CA ILE A 56 -2.35 6.45 -0.79
C ILE A 56 -2.25 7.89 -0.30
N GLY A 57 -1.96 8.11 0.98
CA GLY A 57 -1.75 9.44 1.54
C GLY A 57 -0.63 10.23 0.86
N TYR A 58 0.48 9.58 0.48
CA TYR A 58 1.56 10.21 -0.29
C TYR A 58 1.12 10.59 -1.71
N LEU A 59 0.35 9.72 -2.38
CA LEU A 59 -0.15 9.99 -3.72
C LEU A 59 -1.15 11.15 -3.72
N VAL A 60 -2.12 11.16 -2.80
CA VAL A 60 -3.13 12.22 -2.71
C VAL A 60 -2.56 13.52 -2.14
N GLY A 61 -1.50 13.45 -1.34
CA GLY A 61 -0.78 14.62 -0.84
C GLY A 61 0.12 15.29 -1.88
N ASP A 62 0.39 14.66 -3.03
CA ASP A 62 1.19 15.24 -4.10
C ASP A 62 0.37 16.33 -4.82
N PRO A 63 0.84 17.59 -4.89
CA PRO A 63 0.10 18.68 -5.54
C PRO A 63 -0.10 18.46 -7.05
N ARG A 64 0.60 17.50 -7.67
CA ARG A 64 0.37 17.08 -9.06
C ARG A 64 -0.87 16.20 -9.20
N VAL A 65 -1.40 15.65 -8.11
CA VAL A 65 -2.56 14.74 -8.08
C VAL A 65 -3.80 15.50 -7.60
N THR A 66 -4.31 16.37 -8.46
CA THR A 66 -5.56 17.11 -8.20
C THR A 66 -6.78 16.43 -8.83
N ASP A 67 -6.56 15.53 -9.78
CA ASP A 67 -7.58 14.77 -10.49
C ASP A 67 -7.02 13.42 -10.98
N VAL A 68 -7.87 12.64 -11.65
CA VAL A 68 -7.52 11.32 -12.20
C VAL A 68 -6.41 11.42 -13.26
N ALA A 69 -6.38 12.50 -14.04
CA ALA A 69 -5.36 12.69 -15.06
C ALA A 69 -3.99 12.99 -14.43
N GLY A 70 -3.96 13.79 -13.36
CA GLY A 70 -2.77 14.04 -12.56
C GLY A 70 -2.21 12.77 -11.92
N LEU A 71 -3.08 11.93 -11.35
CA LEU A 71 -2.69 10.61 -10.82
C LEU A 71 -2.08 9.71 -11.91
N ALA A 72 -2.76 9.59 -13.05
CA ALA A 72 -2.25 8.81 -14.18
C ALA A 72 -0.92 9.36 -14.71
N GLY A 73 -0.76 10.69 -14.70
CA GLY A 73 0.47 11.39 -15.07
C GLY A 73 1.67 10.93 -14.25
N LEU A 74 1.53 10.68 -12.94
CA LEU A 74 2.62 10.17 -12.11
C LEU A 74 3.15 8.81 -12.58
N ALA A 75 2.26 7.91 -13.00
CA ALA A 75 2.64 6.59 -13.47
C ALA A 75 3.27 6.63 -14.88
N LEU A 76 2.84 7.58 -15.71
CA LEU A 76 3.23 7.68 -17.12
C LEU A 76 4.45 8.58 -17.35
N ALA A 77 4.73 9.55 -16.46
CA ALA A 77 5.78 10.55 -16.65
C ALA A 77 7.17 10.10 -16.19
N GLY A 78 7.32 8.93 -15.56
CA GLY A 78 8.61 8.29 -15.30
C GLY A 78 9.52 8.97 -14.25
N GLU A 79 9.24 10.18 -13.80
CA GLU A 79 10.00 10.82 -12.71
C GLU A 79 9.28 10.68 -11.35
N PRO A 80 9.94 10.06 -10.34
CA PRO A 80 9.35 9.90 -9.03
C PRO A 80 9.08 11.25 -8.37
N ALA A 81 8.05 11.31 -7.53
CA ALA A 81 7.95 12.37 -6.52
C ALA A 81 9.23 12.32 -5.67
N ALA A 82 9.91 13.46 -5.58
CA ALA A 82 11.15 13.63 -4.82
C ALA A 82 10.99 13.27 -3.33
#